data_AF-Q7REQ8-F1
#
_entry.id   AF-Q7REQ8-F1
#
_cell.length_a   1.000
_cell.length_b   1.000
_cell.length_c   1.000
_cell.angle_alpha   90.00
_cell.angle_beta   90.00
_cell.angle_gamma   90.00
#
_symmetry.space_group_name_H-M   'P 1'
#
loop_
_entity.id
_entity.type
_entity.pdbx_description
1 polymer ?
#
loop_
_entity_poly.entity_id
_entity_poly.type
_entity_poly.pdbx_seq_one_letter_code
_entity_poly.pdbx_strand_id
1 'polypeptide(L)'
;MGHDLTKNNIYHTMIINNKKIDIHQYDTFPKTHLNSVYKLLSSELSEPYNIFLLKTILKNYSKIALMSLYNEECVGVVISKITTKCKNNEASTFGYI
;
A
#
# COMPACT_ATOMS: atom_id res chain seq x y z
N MET A 1 -9.26 -14.37 -21.65
CA MET A 1 -9.39 -14.98 -20.32
C MET A 1 -8.66 -14.08 -19.34
N GLY A 2 -9.40 -13.24 -18.62
CA GLY A 2 -8.80 -12.32 -17.64
C GLY A 2 -8.45 -13.09 -16.38
N HIS A 3 -7.20 -13.02 -15.94
CA HIS A 3 -6.81 -13.53 -14.64
C HIS A 3 -7.55 -12.71 -13.58
N ASP A 4 -8.54 -13.35 -12.95
CA ASP A 4 -9.20 -12.81 -11.77
C ASP A 4 -8.14 -12.81 -10.66
N LEU A 5 -7.56 -11.63 -10.42
CA LEU A 5 -6.67 -11.40 -9.29
C LEU A 5 -7.49 -11.73 -8.05
N THR A 6 -7.14 -12.82 -7.37
CA THR A 6 -7.70 -13.19 -6.06
C THR A 6 -7.60 -11.99 -5.12
N LYS A 7 -8.65 -11.16 -5.08
CA LYS A 7 -8.77 -10.06 -4.13
C LYS A 7 -8.93 -10.72 -2.77
N ASN A 8 -7.95 -10.53 -1.89
CA ASN A 8 -8.13 -10.88 -0.49
C ASN A 8 -9.36 -10.12 0.05
N ASN A 9 -10.38 -10.85 0.51
CA ASN A 9 -11.67 -10.36 1.03
C ASN A 9 -11.58 -9.41 2.24
N ILE A 10 -10.40 -8.95 2.62
CA ILE A 10 -10.22 -8.04 3.76
C ILE A 10 -10.35 -6.58 3.29
N TYR A 11 -9.88 -6.26 2.09
CA TYR A 11 -9.84 -4.88 1.59
C TYR A 11 -10.83 -4.71 0.45
N HIS A 12 -11.95 -4.06 0.74
CA HIS A 12 -13.02 -3.86 -0.24
C HIS A 12 -12.92 -2.49 -0.90
N THR A 13 -13.37 -2.44 -2.15
CA THR A 13 -13.64 -1.20 -2.87
C THR A 13 -14.59 -0.32 -2.04
N MET A 14 -14.22 0.93 -1.84
CA MET A 14 -15.05 1.92 -1.14
C MET A 14 -15.78 2.79 -2.16
N ILE A 15 -17.07 3.05 -1.94
CA ILE A 15 -17.86 3.97 -2.77
C ILE A 15 -18.13 5.23 -1.96
N ILE A 16 -17.58 6.36 -2.38
CA ILE A 16 -17.83 7.67 -1.77
C ILE A 16 -18.38 8.60 -2.85
N ASN A 17 -19.54 9.21 -2.64
CA ASN A 17 -20.14 10.19 -3.58
C ASN A 17 -20.18 9.68 -5.03
N ASN A 18 -20.64 8.44 -5.24
CA ASN A 18 -20.64 7.72 -6.53
C ASN A 18 -19.26 7.48 -7.17
N LYS A 19 -18.16 7.78 -6.46
CA LYS A 19 -16.80 7.46 -6.88
C LYS A 19 -16.40 6.10 -6.32
N LYS A 20 -16.03 5.19 -7.22
CA LYS A 20 -15.52 3.87 -6.88
C LYS A 20 -14.01 3.95 -6.65
N ILE A 21 -13.57 3.74 -5.42
CA ILE A 21 -12.14 3.71 -5.05
C ILE A 21 -11.77 2.25 -4.81
N ASP A 22 -10.92 1.71 -5.67
CA ASP A 22 -10.44 0.34 -5.53
C ASP A 22 -9.22 0.31 -4.59
N ILE A 23 -9.26 -0.57 -3.59
CA ILE A 23 -8.17 -0.77 -2.63
C ILE A 23 -7.43 -2.06 -2.99
N HIS A 24 -6.11 -1.98 -3.01
CA HIS A 24 -5.23 -3.09 -3.39
C HIS A 24 -4.06 -3.19 -2.41
N GLN A 25 -3.59 -4.40 -2.17
CA GLN A 25 -2.27 -4.60 -1.57
C GLN A 25 -1.20 -4.35 -2.65
N TYR A 26 0.00 -3.93 -2.24
CA TYR A 26 1.10 -3.68 -3.19
C TYR A 26 1.47 -4.91 -4.02
N ASP A 27 1.34 -6.12 -3.46
CA ASP A 27 1.66 -7.37 -4.18
C ASP A 27 0.75 -7.65 -5.38
N THR A 28 -0.50 -7.20 -5.31
CA THR A 28 -1.59 -7.41 -6.27
C THR A 28 -1.95 -6.12 -6.99
N PHE A 29 -1.27 -5.02 -6.68
CA PHE A 29 -1.48 -3.72 -7.32
C PHE A 29 -1.07 -3.78 -8.80
N PRO A 30 -1.91 -3.28 -9.74
CA PRO A 30 -1.57 -3.34 -11.15
C PRO A 30 -0.34 -2.48 -11.45
N LYS A 31 0.70 -3.12 -11.99
CA LYS A 31 2.02 -2.50 -12.20
C LYS A 31 1.99 -1.29 -13.14
N THR A 32 0.99 -1.21 -14.01
CA THR A 32 0.73 -0.08 -14.92
C THR A 32 0.55 1.24 -14.18
N HIS A 33 0.01 1.20 -12.95
CA HIS A 33 -0.27 2.40 -12.15
C HIS A 33 0.81 2.73 -11.12
N LEU A 34 1.92 1.96 -11.07
CA LEU A 34 2.99 2.18 -10.09
C LEU A 34 3.64 3.57 -10.19
N ASN A 35 3.71 4.13 -11.40
CA ASN A 35 4.24 5.48 -11.57
C ASN A 35 3.38 6.52 -10.85
N SER A 36 2.05 6.33 -10.78
CA SER A 36 1.16 7.23 -10.05
C SER A 36 1.41 7.13 -8.53
N VAL A 37 1.65 5.91 -7.99
CA VAL A 37 2.05 5.70 -6.59
C VAL A 37 3.31 6.50 -6.25
N TYR A 38 4.35 6.41 -7.08
CA TYR A 38 5.60 7.12 -6.82
C TYR A 38 5.45 8.64 -6.93
N LYS A 39 4.67 9.12 -7.92
CA LYS A 39 4.37 10.55 -8.04
C LYS A 39 3.68 11.09 -6.79
N LEU A 40 2.65 10.39 -6.30
CA LEU A 40 1.92 10.76 -5.09
C LEU A 40 2.85 10.81 -3.86
N LEU A 41 3.63 9.75 -3.64
CA LEU A 41 4.57 9.71 -2.51
C LEU A 41 5.61 10.82 -2.59
N SER A 42 6.10 11.15 -3.80
CA SER A 42 7.04 12.26 -3.98
C SER A 42 6.43 13.65 -3.80
N SER A 43 5.11 13.82 -3.97
CA SER A 43 4.44 15.12 -3.76
C SER A 43 4.02 15.35 -2.31
N GLU A 44 3.63 14.30 -1.59
CA GLU A 44 3.05 14.40 -0.24
C GLU A 44 4.08 14.29 0.89
N LEU A 45 5.24 13.65 0.64
CA LEU A 45 6.27 13.47 1.66
C LEU A 45 7.16 14.71 1.76
N SER A 46 7.31 15.22 2.99
CA SER A 46 8.10 16.43 3.28
C SER A 46 9.58 16.29 2.90
N GLU A 47 10.11 15.06 2.96
CA GLU A 47 11.45 14.73 2.48
C GLU A 47 11.37 13.89 1.20
N PRO A 48 12.14 14.23 0.15
CA PRO A 48 12.17 13.44 -1.06
C PRO A 48 12.84 12.09 -0.80
N TYR A 49 12.04 11.06 -0.60
CA TYR A 49 12.54 9.70 -0.51
C TYR A 49 13.05 9.25 -1.88
N ASN A 50 14.27 8.71 -1.91
CA ASN A 50 14.82 8.10 -3.11
C ASN A 50 13.88 6.98 -3.62
N ILE A 51 13.61 6.96 -4.92
CA ILE A 51 12.79 5.94 -5.60
C ILE A 51 13.23 4.51 -5.27
N PHE A 52 14.54 4.26 -5.09
CA PHE A 52 15.06 2.95 -4.70
C PHE A 52 14.66 2.56 -3.28
N LEU A 53 14.63 3.53 -2.36
CA LEU A 53 14.21 3.32 -0.98
C LEU A 53 12.70 3.05 -0.93
N LEU A 54 11.87 3.85 -1.63
CA LEU A 54 10.43 3.63 -1.73
C LEU A 54 10.11 2.23 -2.30
N LYS A 55 10.79 1.84 -3.39
CA LYS A 55 10.68 0.49 -3.96
C LYS A 55 11.02 -0.60 -2.94
N THR A 56 12.05 -0.39 -2.14
CA THR A 56 12.50 -1.35 -1.13
C THR A 56 11.46 -1.47 0.00
N ILE A 57 10.97 -0.34 0.52
CA ILE A 57 9.96 -0.31 1.57
C ILE A 57 8.67 -1.01 1.10
N LEU A 58 8.15 -0.63 -0.07
CA LEU A 58 6.92 -1.21 -0.61
C LEU A 58 7.06 -2.72 -0.87
N LYS A 59 8.23 -3.17 -1.34
CA LYS A 59 8.51 -4.61 -1.50
C LYS A 59 8.56 -5.35 -0.16
N ASN A 60 9.22 -4.79 0.85
CA ASN A 60 9.37 -5.42 2.16
C ASN A 60 8.03 -5.58 2.89
N TYR A 61 7.10 -4.65 2.67
CA TYR A 61 5.78 -4.64 3.30
C TYR A 61 4.66 -4.91 2.30
N SER A 62 4.94 -5.64 1.21
CA SER A 62 4.04 -5.76 0.06
C SER A 62 2.63 -6.28 0.38
N LYS A 63 2.51 -7.12 1.41
CA LYS A 63 1.25 -7.71 1.87
C LYS A 63 0.43 -6.79 2.78
N ILE A 64 1.04 -5.76 3.37
CA ILE A 64 0.38 -4.87 4.33
C ILE A 64 0.40 -3.40 3.90
N ALA A 65 1.13 -3.08 2.83
CA ALA A 65 1.07 -1.80 2.17
C ALA A 65 -0.16 -1.78 1.24
N LEU A 66 -0.98 -0.75 1.38
CA LEU A 66 -2.25 -0.58 0.68
C LEU A 66 -2.21 0.63 -0.24
N MET A 67 -2.80 0.49 -1.42
CA MET A 67 -2.91 1.51 -2.45
C MET A 67 -4.38 1.70 -2.80
N SER A 68 -4.79 2.95 -2.96
CA SER A 68 -6.12 3.30 -3.42
C SER A 68 -6.05 3.87 -4.84
N LEU A 69 -6.85 3.29 -5.73
CA LEU A 69 -6.90 3.64 -7.14
C LEU A 69 -8.26 4.23 -7.48
N TYR A 70 -8.26 5.40 -8.13
CA TYR A 70 -9.45 6.05 -8.66
C TYR A 70 -9.12 6.62 -10.04
N ASN A 71 -9.89 6.23 -11.06
CA ASN A 71 -9.67 6.65 -12.45
C ASN A 71 -8.22 6.50 -12.91
N GLU A 72 -7.63 5.31 -12.68
CA GLU A 72 -6.24 4.97 -13.07
C GLU A 72 -5.12 5.74 -12.33
N GLU A 73 -5.48 6.64 -11.42
CA GLU A 73 -4.56 7.39 -10.57
C GLU A 73 -4.58 6.86 -9.14
N CYS A 74 -3.40 6.77 -8.54
CA CYS A 74 -3.22 6.46 -7.14
C CYS A 74 -3.58 7.70 -6.31
N VAL A 75 -4.60 7.59 -5.48
CA VAL A 75 -5.12 8.71 -4.67
C VAL A 75 -4.75 8.63 -3.20
N GLY A 76 -4.07 7.56 -2.80
CA GLY A 76 -3.69 7.34 -1.41
C GLY A 76 -2.90 6.05 -1.24
N VAL A 77 -1.92 6.09 -0.35
CA VAL A 77 -1.03 4.99 -0.02
C VAL A 77 -0.92 4.90 1.50
N VAL A 78 -1.05 3.69 2.04
CA VAL A 78 -0.78 3.40 3.46
C VAL A 78 0.35 2.38 3.51
N ILE A 79 1.43 2.71 4.20
CA ILE A 79 2.58 1.82 4.39
C ILE A 79 2.76 1.56 5.87
N SER A 80 2.49 0.35 6.31
CA SER A 80 2.63 -0.02 7.72
C SER A 80 3.82 -0.95 7.96
N LYS A 81 4.35 -0.91 9.18
CA LYS A 81 5.38 -1.84 9.67
C LYS A 81 4.89 -2.53 10.94
N ILE A 82 4.89 -3.86 10.93
CA ILE A 82 4.66 -4.68 12.12
C ILE A 82 6.03 -5.01 12.72
N THR A 83 6.26 -4.63 13.98
CA THR A 83 7.51 -4.91 14.70
C THR A 83 7.19 -5.72 15.95
N THR A 84 7.88 -6.84 16.13
CA THR A 84 7.84 -7.62 17.38
C THR A 84 9.08 -7.28 18.20
N LYS A 85 8.86 -6.83 19.44
CA LYS A 85 9.93 -6.62 20.43
C LYS A 85 9.79 -7.71 21.51
N CYS A 86 10.88 -8.41 21.78
CA CYS A 86 10.95 -9.34 22.91
C CYS A 86 11.60 -8.64 24.10
N LYS A 87 10.92 -8.56 25.23
CA LYS A 87 11.48 -8.09 26.50
C LYS A 87 11.17 -9.14 27.55
N ASN A 88 12.19 -9.65 28.24
CA ASN A 88 12.06 -10.67 29.30
C ASN A 88 11.22 -11.92 28.91
N ASN A 89 11.54 -12.56 27.78
CA ASN A 89 10.81 -13.75 27.25
C ASN A 89 9.32 -13.55 26.89
N GLU A 90 8.80 -12.33 26.95
CA GLU A 90 7.47 -11.99 26.43
C GLU A 90 7.60 -11.24 25.09
N ALA A 91 6.90 -11.73 24.07
CA ALA A 91 6.84 -11.11 22.75
C ALA A 91 5.68 -10.10 22.71
N SER A 92 5.98 -8.83 22.45
CA SER A 92 4.97 -7.79 22.22
C SER A 92 5.04 -7.34 20.76
N THR A 93 3.91 -7.42 20.04
CA THR A 93 3.78 -7.00 18.64
C THR A 93 3.09 -5.64 18.57
N PHE A 94 3.71 -4.69 17.85
CA PHE A 94 3.18 -3.35 17.63
C PHE A 94 3.08 -3.06 16.13
N GLY A 95 1.97 -2.45 15.71
CA GLY A 95 1.79 -1.92 14.35
C GLY A 95 1.99 -0.41 14.35
N TYR A 96 2.74 0.09 13.38
CA TYR A 96 2.85 1.52 13.07
C TYR A 96 2.27 1.78 11.68
N ILE A 97 1.45 2.82 11.57
CA ILE A 97 0.89 3.37 10.32
C ILE A 97 1.64 4.66 10.00
#